data_AF-A0A7Y6PSU6-F1
#
_entry.id   AF-A0A7Y6PSU6-F1
#
_cell.length_a   1.000
_cell.length_b   1.000
_cell.length_c   1.000
_cell.angle_alpha   90.00
_cell.angle_beta   90.00
_cell.angle_gamma   90.00
#
_symmetry.space_group_name_H-M   'P 1'
#
loop_
_entity.id
_entity.type
_entity.pdbx_description
1 polymer ?
#
loop_
_entity_poly.entity_id
_entity_poly.type
_entity_poly.pdbx_seq_one_letter_code
_entity_poly.pdbx_strand_id
1 'polypeptide(L)'
;MRSLISLAFVLPAFAACSPYNPELGPVPFLCGQEEPRCPDGYTCEDGSNGAYCLAPNGVIPPDAVEFECHDDQNLEPNNDCSMAFQVPVKPSITFAGLAICPKNDKDTYAVTVTANQNLEAIIEFEDGGAAISGSIMNNTTACTPIMNASPVTGMPRVVRAYTPNLPAGTYYVQAYGPPTGALQVNNYKLTINVTGP
;
A
#
# COMPACT_ATOMS: atom_id res chain seq x y z
N MET A 1 -11.07 -76.23 25.88
CA MET A 1 -11.51 -75.16 24.97
C MET A 1 -11.41 -73.82 25.70
N ARG A 2 -10.41 -73.00 25.40
CA ARG A 2 -10.33 -71.60 25.85
C ARG A 2 -9.98 -70.77 24.63
N SER A 3 -11.00 -70.19 23.99
CA SER A 3 -10.82 -69.21 22.91
C SER A 3 -10.54 -67.84 23.53
N LEU A 4 -9.35 -67.32 23.27
CA LEU A 4 -9.00 -65.93 23.51
C LEU A 4 -9.50 -65.10 22.31
N ILE A 5 -10.46 -64.21 22.57
CA ILE A 5 -10.93 -63.23 21.59
C ILE A 5 -10.06 -61.98 21.76
N SER A 6 -9.10 -61.78 20.84
CA SER A 6 -8.35 -60.53 20.72
C SER A 6 -9.22 -59.47 20.07
N LEU A 7 -9.60 -58.45 20.84
CA LEU A 7 -10.31 -57.27 20.35
C LEU A 7 -9.28 -56.28 19.77
N ALA A 8 -9.18 -56.22 18.45
CA ALA A 8 -8.34 -55.24 17.76
C ALA A 8 -9.05 -53.87 17.77
N PHE A 9 -8.52 -52.92 18.53
CA PHE A 9 -8.94 -51.52 18.50
C PHE A 9 -8.30 -50.83 17.30
N VAL A 10 -9.12 -50.45 16.31
CA VAL A 10 -8.72 -49.57 15.21
C VAL A 10 -8.96 -48.13 15.66
N LEU A 11 -7.89 -47.38 15.90
CA LEU A 11 -7.94 -45.94 16.16
C LEU A 11 -8.06 -45.18 14.83
N PRO A 12 -9.08 -44.33 14.63
CA PRO A 12 -9.13 -43.44 13.47
C PRO A 12 -8.05 -42.36 13.62
N ALA A 13 -7.11 -42.31 12.68
CA ALA A 13 -6.22 -41.18 12.52
C ALA A 13 -7.06 -39.99 12.02
N PHE A 14 -7.40 -39.07 12.92
CA PHE A 14 -7.86 -37.75 12.52
C PHE A 14 -6.68 -37.06 11.81
N ALA A 15 -6.75 -36.98 10.48
CA ALA A 15 -5.95 -36.01 9.76
C ALA A 15 -6.42 -34.64 10.25
N ALA A 16 -5.64 -34.02 11.13
CA ALA A 16 -5.83 -32.63 11.48
C ALA A 16 -5.61 -31.86 10.17
N CYS A 17 -6.70 -31.42 9.53
CA CYS A 17 -6.61 -30.42 8.48
C CYS A 17 -5.86 -29.25 9.11
N SER A 18 -4.62 -29.04 8.68
CA SER A 18 -3.88 -27.85 9.08
C SER A 18 -4.77 -26.65 8.73
N PRO A 19 -5.08 -25.75 9.68
CA PRO A 19 -5.90 -24.56 9.42
C PRO A 19 -5.20 -23.58 8.44
N TYR A 20 -4.04 -23.97 7.92
CA TYR A 20 -3.27 -23.25 6.93
C TYR A 20 -4.02 -23.17 5.59
N ASN A 21 -4.48 -21.96 5.29
CA ASN A 21 -4.88 -21.57 3.95
C ASN A 21 -3.72 -20.78 3.30
N PRO A 22 -3.04 -21.32 2.27
CA PRO A 22 -1.98 -20.61 1.56
C PRO A 22 -2.45 -19.34 0.83
N GLU A 23 -3.75 -19.04 0.83
CA GLU A 23 -4.32 -17.81 0.27
C GLU A 23 -4.47 -16.67 1.30
N LEU A 24 -4.02 -16.87 2.56
CA LEU A 24 -3.98 -15.77 3.54
C LEU A 24 -2.84 -14.81 3.15
N GLY A 25 -3.20 -13.55 2.87
CA GLY A 25 -2.33 -12.52 2.32
C GLY A 25 -1.13 -12.08 3.20
N PRO A 26 -0.55 -10.91 2.90
CA PRO A 26 0.87 -10.59 3.15
C PRO A 26 1.16 -10.21 4.61
N VAL A 27 1.39 -11.20 5.47
CA VAL A 27 2.00 -10.99 6.79
C VAL A 27 3.09 -12.03 7.03
N PRO A 28 4.20 -11.67 7.72
CA PRO A 28 5.09 -12.67 8.26
C PRO A 28 4.27 -13.62 9.15
N PHE A 29 4.54 -14.93 9.08
CA PHE A 29 3.85 -15.92 9.90
C PHE A 29 4.01 -15.54 11.37
N LEU A 30 2.98 -14.93 11.96
CA LEU A 30 2.98 -14.65 13.39
C LEU A 30 2.84 -15.97 14.12
N CYS A 31 3.56 -16.09 15.23
CA CYS A 31 3.37 -17.25 16.08
C CYS A 31 1.94 -17.30 16.60
N GLY A 32 1.32 -18.48 16.48
CA GLY A 32 0.09 -18.81 17.15
C GLY A 32 0.22 -18.67 18.67
N GLN A 33 -0.94 -18.56 19.31
CA GLN A 33 -1.05 -18.53 20.78
C GLN A 33 -1.12 -19.94 21.39
N GLU A 34 -1.32 -20.97 20.56
CA GLU A 34 -1.45 -22.37 20.95
C GLU A 34 -0.50 -23.25 20.13
N GLU A 35 -0.10 -24.41 20.68
CA GLU A 35 0.82 -25.33 20.01
C GLU A 35 0.10 -26.24 18.99
N PRO A 36 0.69 -26.49 17.80
CA PRO A 36 1.96 -25.94 17.34
C PRO A 36 1.82 -24.46 16.95
N ARG A 37 2.69 -23.60 17.52
CA ARG A 37 2.64 -22.14 17.30
C ARG A 37 3.01 -21.75 15.87
N CYS A 38 3.61 -22.65 15.12
CA CYS A 38 4.04 -22.45 13.75
C CYS A 38 3.72 -23.67 12.90
N PRO A 39 3.64 -23.53 11.56
CA PRO A 39 3.53 -24.67 10.65
C PRO A 39 4.68 -25.67 10.82
N ASP A 40 4.45 -26.89 10.39
CA ASP A 40 5.47 -27.94 10.43
C ASP A 40 6.75 -27.49 9.70
N GLY A 41 7.90 -27.68 10.35
CA GLY A 41 9.20 -27.25 9.83
C GLY A 41 9.58 -25.82 10.17
N TYR A 42 8.76 -25.08 10.94
CA TYR A 42 9.05 -23.72 11.37
C TYR A 42 9.18 -23.61 12.90
N THR A 43 9.99 -22.66 13.37
CA THR A 43 10.20 -22.37 14.79
C THR A 43 9.73 -20.96 15.11
N CYS A 44 8.94 -20.81 16.16
CA CYS A 44 8.54 -19.50 16.64
C CYS A 44 9.69 -18.79 17.36
N GLU A 45 10.04 -17.59 16.91
CA GLU A 45 11.08 -16.75 17.48
C GLU A 45 10.54 -15.36 17.83
N ASP A 46 10.92 -14.83 18.99
CA ASP A 46 10.53 -13.50 19.44
C ASP A 46 11.41 -12.42 18.78
N GLY A 47 10.80 -11.50 18.03
CA GLY A 47 11.43 -10.33 17.42
C GLY A 47 11.03 -9.02 18.09
N SER A 48 11.71 -7.93 17.74
CA SER A 48 11.46 -6.59 18.32
C SER A 48 10.06 -6.04 18.05
N ASN A 49 9.33 -6.61 17.08
CA ASN A 49 7.99 -6.19 16.66
C ASN A 49 6.92 -7.29 16.81
N GLY A 50 7.22 -8.37 17.56
CA GLY A 50 6.33 -9.52 17.73
C GLY A 50 7.05 -10.85 17.49
N ALA A 51 6.34 -11.97 17.67
CA ALA A 51 6.89 -13.31 17.47
C ALA A 51 6.55 -13.84 16.07
N TYR A 52 7.53 -14.42 15.37
CA TYR A 52 7.43 -14.88 13.99
C TYR A 52 7.91 -16.32 13.81
N CYS A 53 7.35 -17.05 12.85
CA CYS A 53 7.78 -18.39 12.49
C CYS A 53 8.95 -18.34 11.48
N LEU A 54 10.11 -18.89 11.86
CA LEU A 54 11.31 -19.00 11.04
C LEU A 54 11.47 -20.41 10.48
N ALA A 55 11.98 -20.52 9.25
CA ALA A 55 12.42 -21.82 8.71
C ALA A 55 13.72 -22.30 9.41
N PRO A 56 14.10 -23.58 9.29
CA PRO A 56 15.22 -24.17 10.04
C PRO A 56 16.60 -23.58 9.72
N ASN A 57 16.71 -22.83 8.61
CA ASN A 57 17.90 -22.08 8.22
C ASN A 57 17.96 -20.66 8.80
N GLY A 58 17.03 -20.28 9.69
CA GLY A 58 16.95 -18.95 10.28
C GLY A 58 16.50 -17.87 9.29
N VAL A 59 16.06 -18.26 8.10
CA VAL A 59 15.51 -17.37 7.09
C VAL A 59 14.01 -17.32 7.31
N ILE A 60 13.45 -16.11 7.35
CA ILE A 60 12.01 -15.93 7.12
C ILE A 60 11.83 -16.25 5.63
N PRO A 61 11.20 -17.36 5.23
CA PRO A 61 11.07 -17.67 3.82
C PRO A 61 10.35 -16.50 3.14
N PRO A 62 10.94 -15.88 2.11
CA PRO A 62 10.25 -14.91 1.30
C PRO A 62 9.25 -15.69 0.44
N ASP A 63 8.03 -15.87 0.93
CA ASP A 63 6.93 -16.40 0.10
C ASP A 63 6.19 -15.28 -0.66
N ALA A 64 6.71 -14.04 -0.63
CA ALA A 64 6.22 -12.95 -1.44
C ALA A 64 7.20 -12.68 -2.59
N VAL A 65 6.66 -12.65 -3.81
CA VAL A 65 7.26 -11.87 -4.90
C VAL A 65 7.64 -10.53 -4.29
N GLU A 66 8.88 -10.09 -4.47
CA GLU A 66 9.30 -8.75 -4.09
C GLU A 66 8.19 -7.79 -4.54
N PHE A 67 7.61 -7.01 -3.62
CA PHE A 67 6.56 -6.07 -4.01
C PHE A 67 7.25 -5.07 -4.92
N GLU A 68 7.12 -5.29 -6.23
CA GLU A 68 7.88 -4.57 -7.25
C GLU A 68 7.20 -3.23 -7.49
N CYS A 69 8.02 -2.18 -7.52
CA CYS A 69 7.57 -0.85 -7.91
C CYS A 69 7.06 -0.94 -9.34
N HIS A 70 5.86 -0.41 -9.60
CA HIS A 70 5.47 -0.17 -10.98
C HIS A 70 6.51 0.72 -11.66
N ASP A 71 6.72 0.49 -12.95
CA ASP A 71 7.65 1.29 -13.76
C ASP A 71 6.95 2.53 -14.30
N ASP A 72 7.16 3.66 -13.62
CA ASP A 72 6.70 5.01 -14.00
C ASP A 72 7.88 5.94 -14.34
N GLN A 73 9.02 5.39 -14.73
CA GLN A 73 10.23 6.16 -15.10
C GLN A 73 9.99 7.19 -16.22
N ASN A 74 8.92 7.04 -17.01
CA ASN A 74 8.53 8.01 -18.04
C ASN A 74 7.89 9.29 -17.48
N LEU A 75 7.50 9.29 -16.21
CA LEU A 75 6.98 10.45 -15.48
C LEU A 75 8.02 11.08 -14.54
N GLU A 76 9.13 10.37 -14.30
CA GLU A 76 10.23 10.81 -13.45
C GLU A 76 11.34 11.57 -14.22
N PRO A 77 12.08 12.47 -13.55
CA PRO A 77 11.92 12.90 -12.16
C PRO A 77 10.78 13.92 -11.99
N ASN A 78 9.97 13.80 -10.95
CA ASN A 78 8.90 14.78 -10.64
C ASN A 78 8.76 15.08 -9.13
N ASN A 79 9.87 14.98 -8.41
CA ASN A 79 9.92 15.03 -6.94
C ASN A 79 9.56 16.36 -6.27
N ASP A 80 9.42 17.44 -7.04
CA ASP A 80 9.01 18.76 -6.55
C ASP A 80 8.28 19.57 -7.64
N CYS A 81 7.77 20.75 -7.27
CA CYS A 81 7.00 21.59 -8.20
C CYS A 81 7.83 22.14 -9.38
N SER A 82 9.16 22.22 -9.26
CA SER A 82 10.03 22.67 -10.35
C SER A 82 10.26 21.59 -11.40
N MET A 83 10.10 20.32 -11.01
CA MET A 83 10.19 19.15 -11.89
C MET A 83 8.84 18.48 -12.15
N ALA A 84 7.73 19.08 -11.69
CA ALA A 84 6.43 18.44 -11.74
C ALA A 84 6.01 18.03 -13.16
N PHE A 85 5.42 16.84 -13.27
CA PHE A 85 4.88 16.36 -14.53
C PHE A 85 3.66 17.19 -14.94
N GLN A 86 3.71 17.77 -16.14
CA GLN A 86 2.62 18.61 -16.64
C GLN A 86 1.42 17.76 -17.07
N VAL A 87 0.32 17.88 -16.33
CA VAL A 87 -0.92 17.16 -16.62
C VAL A 87 -1.61 17.75 -17.86
N PRO A 88 -2.05 16.93 -18.83
CA PRO A 88 -2.88 17.40 -19.93
C PRO A 88 -4.17 18.04 -19.44
N VAL A 89 -4.54 19.20 -19.99
CA VAL A 89 -5.75 19.93 -19.61
C VAL A 89 -7.01 19.12 -19.99
N LYS A 90 -7.59 18.42 -19.02
CA LYS A 90 -8.82 17.63 -19.14
C LYS A 90 -9.64 17.73 -17.84
N PRO A 91 -10.98 17.62 -17.90
CA PRO A 91 -11.81 17.70 -16.69
C PRO A 91 -11.54 16.58 -15.68
N SER A 92 -11.11 15.42 -16.16
CA SER A 92 -10.74 14.26 -15.33
C SER A 92 -9.66 13.47 -16.05
N ILE A 93 -8.64 13.07 -15.30
CA ILE A 93 -7.57 12.21 -15.77
C ILE A 93 -7.17 11.25 -14.65
N THR A 94 -6.90 10.00 -15.03
CA THR A 94 -6.41 8.97 -14.11
C THR A 94 -5.08 8.45 -14.63
N PHE A 95 -4.07 8.50 -13.75
CA PHE A 95 -2.78 7.87 -13.91
C PHE A 95 -2.79 6.58 -13.07
N ALA A 96 -2.35 5.47 -13.66
CA ALA A 96 -2.27 4.16 -13.02
C ALA A 96 -0.88 3.58 -13.28
N GLY A 97 -0.50 2.57 -12.51
CA GLY A 97 0.85 2.02 -12.61
C GLY A 97 1.91 2.98 -12.05
N LEU A 98 1.54 3.78 -11.03
CA LEU A 98 2.46 4.71 -10.35
C LEU A 98 3.06 4.04 -9.12
N ALA A 99 4.24 4.49 -8.70
CA ALA A 99 4.93 3.98 -7.54
C ALA A 99 5.66 5.08 -6.77
N ILE A 100 5.54 5.09 -5.44
CA ILE A 100 6.45 5.84 -4.57
C ILE A 100 7.61 4.93 -4.20
N CYS A 101 8.73 5.07 -4.92
CA CYS A 101 9.86 4.17 -4.84
C CYS A 101 11.14 4.82 -5.41
N PRO A 102 12.21 5.03 -4.62
CA PRO A 102 12.51 4.45 -3.31
C PRO A 102 11.95 5.28 -2.13
N LYS A 103 12.43 5.01 -0.90
CA LYS A 103 12.11 5.85 0.26
C LYS A 103 12.40 7.34 -0.02
N ASN A 104 11.45 8.20 0.38
CA ASN A 104 11.44 9.65 0.18
C ASN A 104 11.08 10.13 -1.23
N ASP A 105 10.78 9.21 -2.14
CA ASP A 105 10.21 9.55 -3.42
C ASP A 105 8.86 10.27 -3.25
N LYS A 106 8.56 11.15 -4.19
CA LYS A 106 7.38 11.99 -4.23
C LYS A 106 7.00 12.21 -5.66
N ASP A 107 5.71 12.19 -5.92
CA ASP A 107 5.25 12.39 -7.29
C ASP A 107 4.45 13.67 -7.37
N THR A 108 4.96 14.64 -8.14
CA THR A 108 4.35 15.97 -8.25
C THR A 108 3.80 16.21 -9.65
N TYR A 109 2.54 16.59 -9.73
CA TYR A 109 1.79 16.79 -10.96
C TYR A 109 1.32 18.24 -11.07
N ALA A 110 1.70 18.95 -12.13
CA ALA A 110 1.29 20.33 -12.39
C ALA A 110 -0.05 20.35 -13.14
N VAL A 111 -1.03 21.07 -12.59
CA VAL A 111 -2.41 21.16 -13.06
C VAL A 111 -2.74 22.62 -13.39
N THR A 112 -3.19 22.88 -14.61
CA THR A 112 -3.68 24.20 -15.01
C THR A 112 -5.17 24.34 -14.72
N VAL A 113 -5.51 25.30 -13.87
CA VAL A 113 -6.87 25.77 -13.61
C VAL A 113 -7.10 27.03 -14.44
N THR A 114 -8.18 27.08 -15.24
CA THR A 114 -8.40 28.15 -16.24
C THR A 114 -9.38 29.24 -15.81
N ALA A 115 -10.16 28.98 -14.78
CA ALA A 115 -11.16 29.89 -14.20
C ALA A 115 -11.37 29.52 -12.73
N ASN A 116 -12.41 30.05 -12.08
CA ASN A 116 -12.82 29.60 -10.74
C ASN A 116 -13.33 28.16 -10.83
N GLN A 117 -12.44 27.17 -10.67
CA GLN A 117 -12.72 25.74 -10.81
C GLN A 117 -12.40 25.00 -9.53
N ASN A 118 -13.01 23.83 -9.35
CA ASN A 118 -12.69 22.93 -8.26
C ASN A 118 -11.55 22.00 -8.68
N LEU A 119 -10.58 21.77 -7.80
CA LEU A 119 -9.52 20.80 -7.98
C LEU A 119 -9.64 19.69 -6.95
N GLU A 120 -9.63 18.46 -7.43
CA GLU A 120 -9.70 17.26 -6.61
C GLU A 120 -8.57 16.31 -6.98
N ALA A 121 -7.91 15.75 -5.97
CA ALA A 121 -6.97 14.66 -6.10
C ALA A 121 -7.48 13.47 -5.29
N ILE A 122 -7.59 12.32 -5.94
CA ILE A 122 -7.96 11.04 -5.33
C ILE A 122 -6.81 10.08 -5.54
N ILE A 123 -6.19 9.65 -4.46
CA ILE A 123 -5.08 8.70 -4.47
C ILE A 123 -5.60 7.38 -3.92
N GLU A 124 -5.55 6.34 -4.74
CA GLU A 124 -5.88 4.97 -4.36
C GLU A 124 -4.60 4.12 -4.38
N PHE A 125 -4.24 3.50 -3.25
CA PHE A 125 -3.03 2.69 -3.14
C PHE A 125 -3.36 1.20 -2.98
N GLU A 126 -2.40 0.34 -3.31
CA GLU A 126 -2.57 -1.12 -3.27
C GLU A 126 -2.53 -1.69 -1.85
N ASP A 127 -3.15 -2.86 -1.66
CA ASP A 127 -3.04 -3.63 -0.42
C ASP A 127 -1.60 -4.10 -0.21
N GLY A 128 -1.15 -4.13 1.05
CA GLY A 128 0.21 -4.52 1.39
C GLY A 128 1.25 -3.38 1.34
N GLY A 129 0.92 -2.27 0.67
CA GLY A 129 1.64 -1.00 0.83
C GLY A 129 1.28 -0.28 2.14
N ALA A 130 2.02 0.77 2.48
CA ALA A 130 1.60 1.68 3.53
C ALA A 130 0.69 2.78 3.01
N ALA A 131 0.06 3.47 3.97
CA ALA A 131 -0.76 4.63 3.70
C ALA A 131 0.06 5.72 2.97
N ILE A 132 -0.36 6.01 1.73
CA ILE A 132 0.14 7.16 0.97
C ILE A 132 -0.56 8.43 1.48
N SER A 133 0.22 9.50 1.57
CA SER A 133 -0.25 10.85 1.83
C SER A 133 -0.29 11.65 0.53
N GLY A 134 -1.01 12.76 0.53
CA GLY A 134 -0.98 13.68 -0.60
C GLY A 134 -1.44 15.07 -0.24
N SER A 135 -1.26 15.99 -1.18
CA SER A 135 -1.66 17.38 -1.01
C SER A 135 -1.97 18.06 -2.34
N ILE A 136 -2.81 19.09 -2.29
CA ILE A 136 -2.91 20.13 -3.30
C ILE A 136 -2.07 21.31 -2.80
N MET A 137 -1.22 21.85 -3.65
CA MET A 137 -0.26 22.90 -3.34
C MET A 137 -0.45 24.09 -4.28
N ASN A 138 -0.09 25.27 -3.80
CA ASN A 138 -0.15 26.50 -4.59
C ASN A 138 1.10 26.72 -5.46
N ASN A 139 1.02 27.72 -6.36
CA ASN A 139 2.08 28.12 -7.28
C ASN A 139 3.28 28.86 -6.68
N THR A 140 3.64 28.57 -5.43
CA THR A 140 4.87 29.16 -4.88
C THR A 140 6.04 28.23 -5.19
N THR A 141 7.23 28.78 -5.43
CA THR A 141 8.49 28.04 -5.50
C THR A 141 8.75 27.15 -4.28
N ALA A 142 7.99 27.36 -3.20
CA ALA A 142 8.03 26.60 -1.96
C ALA A 142 7.09 25.37 -1.92
N CYS A 143 6.29 25.08 -2.95
CA CYS A 143 5.32 23.97 -2.95
C CYS A 143 4.42 23.97 -1.70
N THR A 144 3.86 25.12 -1.33
CA THR A 144 3.13 25.22 -0.06
C THR A 144 1.79 24.49 -0.15
N PRO A 145 1.52 23.49 0.71
CA PRO A 145 0.23 22.82 0.75
C PRO A 145 -0.89 23.80 1.10
N ILE A 146 -1.95 23.78 0.29
CA ILE A 146 -3.21 24.49 0.57
C ILE A 146 -4.31 23.53 1.03
N MET A 147 -4.17 22.24 0.71
CA MET A 147 -5.06 21.19 1.18
C MET A 147 -4.29 19.88 1.29
N ASN A 148 -4.38 19.21 2.45
CA ASN A 148 -3.84 17.86 2.60
C ASN A 148 -4.93 16.82 2.33
N ALA A 149 -4.56 15.72 1.72
CA ALA A 149 -5.46 14.60 1.48
C ALA A 149 -5.84 13.97 2.83
N SER A 150 -7.12 13.60 2.96
CA SER A 150 -7.64 12.89 4.13
C SER A 150 -8.19 11.53 3.72
N PRO A 151 -8.13 10.50 4.58
CA PRO A 151 -8.76 9.21 4.33
C PRO A 151 -10.25 9.35 4.02
N VAL A 152 -10.74 8.56 3.07
CA VAL A 152 -12.15 8.53 2.70
C VAL A 152 -12.88 7.47 3.53
N THR A 153 -13.93 7.86 4.25
CA THR A 153 -14.73 6.95 5.09
C THR A 153 -15.28 5.78 4.27
N GLY A 154 -15.03 4.56 4.73
CA GLY A 154 -15.45 3.33 4.05
C GLY A 154 -14.53 2.90 2.90
N MET A 155 -13.45 3.64 2.63
CA MET A 155 -12.47 3.33 1.59
C MET A 155 -11.05 3.41 2.20
N PRO A 156 -10.58 2.37 2.91
CA PRO A 156 -9.34 2.42 3.70
C PRO A 156 -8.07 2.67 2.87
N ARG A 157 -8.15 2.45 1.55
CA ARG A 157 -7.04 2.61 0.59
C ARG A 157 -7.13 3.89 -0.23
N VAL A 158 -7.99 4.82 0.17
CA VAL A 158 -8.22 6.05 -0.60
C VAL A 158 -8.02 7.27 0.30
N VAL A 159 -7.15 8.17 -0.15
CA VAL A 159 -7.06 9.52 0.40
C VAL A 159 -7.49 10.53 -0.66
N ARG A 160 -8.12 11.62 -0.21
CA ARG A 160 -8.70 12.64 -1.07
C ARG A 160 -8.34 14.03 -0.59
N ALA A 161 -7.85 14.86 -1.49
CA ALA A 161 -7.74 16.31 -1.30
C ALA A 161 -8.73 17.01 -2.23
N TYR A 162 -9.43 18.03 -1.73
CA TYR A 162 -10.41 18.79 -2.50
C TYR A 162 -10.28 20.27 -2.18
N THR A 163 -10.14 21.12 -3.20
CA THR A 163 -10.09 22.57 -3.04
C THR A 163 -11.08 23.22 -4.01
N PRO A 164 -12.15 23.85 -3.52
CA PRO A 164 -13.14 24.47 -4.38
C PRO A 164 -12.71 25.87 -4.84
N ASN A 165 -13.28 26.33 -5.96
CA ASN A 165 -13.19 27.72 -6.43
C ASN A 165 -11.76 28.28 -6.52
N LEU A 166 -10.80 27.48 -6.97
CA LEU A 166 -9.44 27.94 -7.22
C LEU A 166 -9.45 28.94 -8.38
N PRO A 167 -8.84 30.12 -8.24
CA PRO A 167 -8.69 31.06 -9.34
C PRO A 167 -7.81 30.47 -10.46
N ALA A 168 -7.86 31.08 -11.63
CA ALA A 168 -7.00 30.68 -12.74
C ALA A 168 -5.51 30.72 -12.34
N GLY A 169 -4.79 29.64 -12.62
CA GLY A 169 -3.40 29.47 -12.21
C GLY A 169 -2.91 28.03 -12.36
N THR A 170 -1.62 27.82 -12.10
CA THR A 170 -1.04 26.48 -11.98
C THR A 170 -1.09 26.06 -10.52
N TYR A 171 -1.56 24.84 -10.28
CA TYR A 171 -1.54 24.19 -8.97
C TYR A 171 -0.79 22.88 -9.08
N TYR A 172 -0.43 22.31 -7.95
CA TYR A 172 0.29 21.04 -7.92
C TYR A 172 -0.47 20.04 -7.07
N VAL A 173 -0.52 18.80 -7.54
CA VAL A 173 -0.97 17.64 -6.77
C VAL A 173 0.27 16.83 -6.45
N GLN A 174 0.47 16.46 -5.18
CA GLN A 174 1.60 15.61 -4.79
C GLN A 174 1.10 14.36 -4.07
N ALA A 175 1.69 13.22 -4.40
CA ALA A 175 1.59 11.96 -3.66
C ALA A 175 2.94 11.64 -3.03
N TYR A 176 2.96 11.12 -1.79
CA TYR A 176 4.19 10.75 -1.11
C TYR A 176 3.97 9.72 -0.02
N GLY A 177 4.99 8.88 0.22
CA GLY A 177 4.99 7.87 1.27
C GLY A 177 5.07 8.49 2.68
N PRO A 178 4.82 7.71 3.74
CA PRO A 178 4.88 8.21 5.11
C PRO A 178 6.30 8.66 5.50
N PRO A 179 6.43 9.68 6.37
CA PRO A 179 7.72 10.29 6.71
C PRO A 179 8.64 9.36 7.53
N THR A 180 8.09 8.34 8.19
CA THR A 180 8.83 7.37 8.99
C THR A 180 8.38 5.96 8.66
N GLY A 181 9.34 5.03 8.62
CA GLY A 181 9.10 3.63 8.27
C GLY A 181 10.08 3.12 7.21
N ALA A 182 10.22 1.79 7.17
CA ALA A 182 10.85 1.07 6.08
C ALA A 182 9.76 0.73 5.08
N LEU A 183 9.46 1.66 4.18
CA LEU A 183 8.78 1.31 2.94
C LEU A 183 9.77 1.51 1.84
N GLN A 184 9.97 0.46 1.07
CA GLN A 184 10.73 0.54 -0.16
C GLN A 184 9.80 0.77 -1.35
N VAL A 185 8.52 0.38 -1.27
CA VAL A 185 7.62 0.33 -2.43
C VAL A 185 6.16 0.61 -2.05
N ASN A 186 5.50 1.55 -2.74
CA ASN A 186 4.04 1.75 -2.66
C ASN A 186 3.47 2.03 -4.05
N ASN A 187 2.72 1.09 -4.59
CA ASN A 187 2.04 1.25 -5.87
C ASN A 187 0.68 1.94 -5.69
N TYR A 188 0.33 2.80 -6.63
CA TYR A 188 -0.90 3.58 -6.54
C TYR A 188 -1.47 4.04 -7.89
N LYS A 189 -2.66 4.62 -7.79
CA LYS A 189 -3.41 5.27 -8.86
C LYS A 189 -3.78 6.67 -8.41
N LEU A 190 -3.60 7.65 -9.28
CA LEU A 190 -3.97 9.04 -9.06
C LEU A 190 -5.06 9.46 -10.03
N THR A 191 -6.18 9.94 -9.51
CA THR A 191 -7.19 10.64 -10.29
C THR A 191 -7.19 12.12 -9.94
N ILE A 192 -7.07 12.98 -10.95
CA ILE A 192 -7.15 14.43 -10.84
C ILE A 192 -8.41 14.91 -11.56
N ASN A 193 -9.29 15.60 -10.84
CA ASN A 193 -10.48 16.22 -11.42
C ASN A 193 -10.38 17.74 -11.35
N VAL A 194 -10.63 18.40 -12.48
CA VAL A 194 -10.77 19.85 -12.61
C VAL A 194 -12.18 20.13 -13.12
N THR A 195 -13.06 20.54 -12.21
CA THR A 195 -14.49 20.73 -12.52
C THR A 195 -14.88 22.19 -12.46
N GLY A 196 -15.98 22.56 -13.15
CA GLY A 196 -16.56 23.90 -13.02
C GLY A 196 -16.97 24.22 -11.58
N PRO A 197 -17.22 25.50 -11.28
CA PRO A 197 -17.61 25.96 -9.95
C PRO A 197 -18.89 25.28 -9.45
#